data_AF-A0A7W9Z7B8-F1
#
_entry.id   AF-A0A7W9Z7B8-F1
#
_cell.length_a   1.000
_cell.length_b   1.000
_cell.length_c   1.000
_cell.angle_alpha   90.00
_cell.angle_beta   90.00
_cell.angle_gamma   90.00
#
_symmetry.space_group_name_H-M   'P 1'
#
loop_
_entity.id
_entity.type
_entity.pdbx_description
1 polymer ?
#
loop_
_entity_poly.entity_id
_entity_poly.type
_entity_poly.pdbx_seq_one_letter_code
_entity_poly.pdbx_strand_id
1 'polypeptide(L)'
;MCGFSEGVVRSWRDGNTDPSRARCVTLARTLGISLVWLVAGEGAIQIDANANTRDDQYSTDTVSARHRARLTSTAVTALPVQGNGVDGQRLNTAMKILQSELELADSRLTLADNTDMLADLYEILGPGGHNVDTRAMVTFNHRLADRIRQSRQTTA
;
A
#
# COMPACT_ATOMS: atom_id res chain seq x y z
N MET A 1 27.70 15.75 -2.32
CA MET A 1 28.81 15.10 -1.59
C MET A 1 28.42 14.98 -0.12
N CYS A 2 28.33 13.77 0.44
CA CYS A 2 27.81 13.49 1.79
C CYS A 2 28.79 13.78 2.95
N GLY A 3 29.96 14.38 2.68
CA GLY A 3 30.94 14.76 3.72
C GLY A 3 31.71 13.59 4.35
N PHE A 4 31.59 12.37 3.82
CA PHE A 4 32.29 11.18 4.31
C PHE A 4 33.44 10.79 3.39
N SER A 5 34.56 10.35 3.98
CA SER A 5 35.67 9.80 3.21
C SER A 5 35.32 8.40 2.71
N GLU A 6 35.81 8.08 1.52
CA GLU A 6 35.55 6.79 0.87
C GLU A 6 36.04 5.60 1.71
N GLY A 7 37.18 5.76 2.40
CA GLY A 7 37.71 4.75 3.32
C GLY A 7 36.78 4.46 4.49
N VAL A 8 36.08 5.47 5.01
CA VAL A 8 35.09 5.29 6.10
C VAL A 8 33.87 4.52 5.60
N VAL A 9 33.39 4.82 4.39
CA VAL A 9 32.25 4.11 3.79
C VAL A 9 32.59 2.64 3.51
N ARG A 10 33.81 2.34 3.04
CA ARG A 10 34.29 0.96 2.88
C ARG A 10 34.40 0.24 4.23
N SER A 11 34.93 0.90 5.26
CA SER A 11 35.05 0.34 6.62
C SER A 11 33.68 -0.04 7.20
N TRP A 12 32.62 0.72 6.90
CA TRP A 12 31.25 0.36 7.28
C TRP A 12 30.72 -0.83 6.48
N ARG A 13 30.90 -0.81 5.17
CA ARG A 13 30.46 -1.89 4.28
C ARG A 13 31.12 -3.23 4.61
N ASP A 14 32.41 -3.19 4.91
CA ASP A 14 33.21 -4.39 5.19
C ASP A 14 33.05 -4.86 6.66
N GLY A 15 32.20 -4.18 7.46
CA GLY A 15 31.87 -4.56 8.84
C GLY A 15 32.95 -4.25 9.88
N ASN A 16 33.96 -3.46 9.52
CA ASN A 16 35.06 -3.12 10.43
C ASN A 16 34.66 -2.07 11.48
N THR A 17 33.66 -1.25 11.19
CA THR A 17 33.16 -0.19 12.09
C THR A 17 31.69 0.09 11.78
N ASP A 18 30.89 0.46 12.78
CA ASP A 18 29.48 0.80 12.54
C ASP A 18 29.26 2.32 12.37
N PRO A 19 28.39 2.75 11.43
CA PRO A 19 28.01 4.15 11.31
C PRO A 19 27.18 4.60 12.52
N SER A 20 27.44 5.82 13.01
CA SER A 20 26.62 6.41 14.08
C SER A 20 25.23 6.78 13.55
N ARG A 21 24.24 6.87 14.45
CA ARG A 21 22.85 7.24 14.10
C ARG A 21 22.76 8.51 13.25
N ALA A 22 23.49 9.55 13.65
CA ALA A 22 23.55 10.81 12.90
C ALA A 22 24.09 10.64 11.47
N ARG A 23 25.09 9.77 11.29
CA ARG A 23 25.66 9.49 9.95
C ARG A 23 24.71 8.68 9.07
N CYS A 24 23.97 7.72 9.64
CA CYS A 24 22.91 7.01 8.91
C CYS A 24 21.83 7.99 8.41
N VAL A 25 21.41 8.93 9.27
CA VAL A 25 20.43 9.97 8.90
C VAL A 25 20.98 10.85 7.77
N THR A 26 22.22 11.32 7.87
CA THR A 26 22.84 12.15 6.82
C THR A 26 22.97 11.40 5.50
N LEU A 27 23.37 10.12 5.52
CA LEU A 27 23.45 9.29 4.32
C LEU A 27 22.08 9.08 3.67
N ALA A 28 21.08 8.69 4.48
CA ALA A 28 19.71 8.51 4.02
C ALA A 28 19.18 9.78 3.35
N ARG A 29 19.35 10.95 3.99
CA ARG A 29 18.92 12.24 3.43
C ARG A 29 19.70 12.63 2.18
N THR A 30 21.01 12.38 2.14
CA THR A 30 21.85 12.79 0.98
C THR A 30 21.59 11.91 -0.24
N LEU A 31 21.33 10.63 -0.03
CA LEU A 31 21.07 9.65 -1.10
C LEU A 31 19.57 9.54 -1.43
N GLY A 32 18.72 10.19 -0.64
CA GLY A 32 17.27 10.11 -0.73
C GLY A 32 16.68 8.77 -0.29
N ILE A 33 17.47 7.83 0.23
CA ILE A 33 17.02 6.46 0.55
C ILE A 33 16.41 6.35 1.96
N SER A 34 15.59 5.33 2.17
CA SER A 34 15.02 5.02 3.50
C SER A 34 16.10 4.76 4.56
N LEU A 35 15.97 5.43 5.71
CA LEU A 35 16.81 5.20 6.89
C LEU A 35 16.64 3.79 7.46
N VAL A 36 15.40 3.27 7.46
CA VAL A 36 15.10 1.92 7.94
C VAL A 36 15.80 0.90 7.05
N TRP A 37 15.77 1.12 5.73
CA TRP A 37 16.48 0.27 4.79
C TRP A 37 18.00 0.32 4.99
N LEU A 38 18.57 1.52 5.18
CA LEU A 38 20.01 1.69 5.39
C LEU A 38 20.53 1.03 6.67
N VAL A 39 19.73 1.03 7.75
CA VAL A 39 20.16 0.55 9.08
C VAL A 39 19.78 -0.91 9.31
N ALA A 40 18.57 -1.31 8.94
CA ALA A 40 18.05 -2.64 9.19
C ALA A 40 18.17 -3.58 7.98
N GLY A 41 18.42 -3.06 6.78
CA GLY A 41 18.35 -3.85 5.55
C GLY A 41 16.92 -4.29 5.19
N GLU A 42 15.91 -3.81 5.92
CA GLU A 42 14.51 -4.17 5.77
C GLU A 42 13.70 -3.02 5.16
N GLY A 43 12.78 -3.34 4.24
CA GLY A 43 11.91 -2.38 3.55
C GLY A 43 12.31 -2.10 2.09
N ALA A 44 11.52 -1.28 1.39
CA ALA A 44 11.84 -0.86 0.03
C ALA A 44 12.93 0.25 0.05
N ILE A 45 13.88 0.20 -0.91
CA ILE A 45 14.74 1.35 -1.26
C ILE A 45 13.84 2.42 -1.89
N GLN A 46 12.98 3.05 -1.10
CA GLN A 46 12.26 4.22 -1.55
C GLN A 46 13.24 5.38 -1.49
N ILE A 47 13.48 5.96 -2.67
CA ILE A 47 14.21 7.21 -2.81
C ILE A 47 13.17 8.31 -2.58
N ASP A 48 12.89 8.63 -1.32
CA ASP A 48 11.97 9.70 -0.95
C ASP A 48 12.64 11.05 -1.25
N ALA A 49 12.39 11.55 -2.47
CA ALA A 49 12.77 12.90 -2.88
C ALA A 49 12.05 14.02 -2.09
N ASN A 50 11.17 13.68 -1.15
CA ASN A 50 10.32 14.62 -0.42
C ASN A 50 10.60 14.73 1.09
N ALA A 51 11.74 14.22 1.57
CA ALA A 51 12.19 14.38 2.97
C ALA A 51 12.66 15.82 3.31
N ASN A 52 12.22 16.82 2.55
CA ASN A 52 12.52 18.22 2.80
C ASN A 52 11.30 18.89 3.46
N THR A 53 11.09 18.62 4.75
CA THR A 53 10.47 19.52 5.74
C THR A 53 9.95 18.72 6.94
N ARG A 54 10.70 18.76 8.04
CA ARG A 54 10.23 18.73 9.45
C ARG A 54 11.32 18.13 10.32
N ASP A 55 12.20 19.00 10.82
CA ASP A 55 12.92 18.74 12.07
C ASP A 55 13.10 20.09 12.75
N ASP A 56 12.03 20.52 13.42
CA ASP A 56 12.07 21.48 14.53
C ASP A 56 10.78 21.28 15.32
N GLN A 57 10.74 20.27 16.18
CA GLN A 57 10.06 20.36 17.47
C GLN A 57 10.36 19.15 18.35
N TYR A 58 11.40 19.34 19.15
CA TYR A 58 11.50 18.80 20.50
C TYR A 58 10.28 19.28 21.31
N SER A 59 9.42 18.38 21.78
CA SER A 59 8.77 18.50 23.11
C SER A 59 7.81 17.35 23.40
N THR A 60 7.85 16.99 24.67
CA THR A 60 7.06 16.04 25.45
C THR A 60 5.55 16.27 25.44
N ASP A 61 4.85 15.15 25.67
CA ASP A 61 3.61 14.97 26.44
C ASP A 61 2.19 15.08 25.82
N THR A 62 1.40 14.10 26.27
CA THR A 62 -0.07 14.03 26.43
C THR A 62 -1.08 14.18 25.27
N VAL A 63 -1.85 13.10 25.08
CA VAL A 63 -3.33 12.98 25.09
C VAL A 63 -4.23 13.91 24.23
N SER A 64 -5.12 13.22 23.50
CA SER A 64 -6.48 13.62 23.05
C SER A 64 -6.72 14.35 21.72
N ALA A 65 -7.30 13.54 20.82
CA ALA A 65 -8.60 13.73 20.19
C ALA A 65 -8.86 14.96 19.28
N ARG A 66 -8.98 14.61 17.98
CA ARG A 66 -10.04 14.98 17.02
C ARG A 66 -10.35 16.48 16.84
N HIS A 67 -10.10 16.99 15.63
CA HIS A 67 -11.15 17.30 14.64
C HIS A 67 -10.57 17.87 13.33
N ARG A 68 -11.03 17.29 12.20
CA ARG A 68 -11.32 17.89 10.87
C ARG A 68 -10.33 18.86 10.24
N ALA A 69 -10.14 18.92 8.93
CA ALA A 69 -10.50 18.13 7.77
C ALA A 69 -9.89 18.88 6.57
N ARG A 70 -9.69 18.12 5.49
CA ARG A 70 -9.69 18.56 4.08
C ARG A 70 -8.46 19.26 3.49
N LEU A 71 -7.87 18.50 2.56
CA LEU A 71 -7.60 18.84 1.14
C LEU A 71 -6.45 19.84 0.94
N THR A 72 -5.39 19.55 0.19
CA THR A 72 -5.25 18.86 -1.11
C THR A 72 -3.78 18.47 -1.27
N SER A 73 -3.47 17.20 -1.58
CA SER A 73 -3.04 16.74 -2.92
C SER A 73 -2.00 17.63 -3.61
N THR A 74 -0.81 17.08 -3.88
CA THR A 74 -0.29 16.72 -5.23
C THR A 74 1.20 16.31 -5.10
N ALA A 75 1.55 15.05 -5.41
CA ALA A 75 2.00 14.55 -6.73
C ALA A 75 3.49 14.91 -6.96
N VAL A 76 4.48 14.09 -7.35
CA VAL A 76 4.63 12.93 -8.25
C VAL A 76 6.11 12.47 -8.05
N THR A 77 6.56 11.23 -8.20
CA THR A 77 6.63 10.48 -9.47
C THR A 77 7.06 9.03 -9.17
N ALA A 78 6.11 8.11 -9.02
CA ALA A 78 6.34 6.73 -9.47
C ALA A 78 5.76 6.69 -10.87
N LEU A 79 6.60 6.35 -11.85
CA LEU A 79 6.15 5.96 -13.18
C LEU A 79 5.65 4.52 -13.07
N PRO A 80 4.33 4.24 -13.04
CA PRO A 80 3.86 3.13 -13.82
C PRO A 80 3.96 3.60 -15.27
N VAL A 81 4.64 2.83 -16.10
CA VAL A 81 4.31 2.77 -17.52
C VAL A 81 2.79 2.77 -17.59
N GLN A 82 2.21 3.86 -18.09
CA GLN A 82 0.82 3.89 -18.50
C GLN A 82 0.70 2.93 -19.68
N GLY A 83 0.60 1.64 -19.36
CA GLY A 83 -0.20 0.75 -20.15
C GLY A 83 -1.64 1.12 -19.82
N ASN A 84 -2.37 1.62 -20.80
CA ASN A 84 -3.83 1.65 -20.83
C ASN A 84 -4.44 0.22 -20.79
N GLY A 85 -3.79 -0.72 -20.10
CA GLY A 85 -4.17 -2.10 -19.95
C GLY A 85 -4.80 -2.31 -18.59
N VAL A 86 -5.80 -3.18 -18.55
CA VAL A 86 -6.39 -3.68 -17.30
C VAL A 86 -5.27 -4.17 -16.39
N ASP A 87 -5.24 -3.71 -15.14
CA ASP A 87 -4.29 -4.16 -14.13
C ASP A 87 -4.58 -5.64 -13.83
N GLY A 88 -3.80 -6.53 -14.45
CA GLY A 88 -4.00 -7.96 -14.38
C GLY A 88 -3.85 -8.52 -12.95
N GLN A 89 -3.03 -7.86 -12.12
CA GLN A 89 -2.84 -8.26 -10.74
C GLN A 89 -4.07 -7.89 -9.90
N ARG A 90 -4.58 -6.67 -10.07
CA ARG A 90 -5.82 -6.21 -9.44
C ARG A 90 -7.01 -7.10 -9.84
N LEU A 91 -7.13 -7.47 -11.11
CA LEU A 91 -8.17 -8.38 -11.58
C LEU A 91 -8.01 -9.78 -10.98
N ASN A 92 -6.80 -10.32 -10.91
CA ASN A 92 -6.57 -11.63 -10.29
C ASN A 92 -6.98 -11.65 -8.81
N THR A 93 -6.68 -10.59 -8.07
CA THR A 93 -7.10 -10.43 -6.68
C THR A 93 -8.62 -10.34 -6.56
N ALA A 94 -9.28 -9.54 -7.41
CA ALA A 94 -10.74 -9.44 -7.45
C ALA A 94 -11.40 -10.81 -7.68
N MET A 95 -10.87 -11.58 -8.64
CA MET A 95 -11.35 -12.93 -8.94
C MET A 95 -11.17 -13.89 -7.77
N LYS A 96 -10.02 -13.88 -7.11
CA LYS A 96 -9.75 -14.74 -5.94
C LYS A 96 -10.67 -14.43 -4.77
N ILE A 97 -10.90 -13.15 -4.49
CA ILE A 97 -11.82 -12.72 -3.42
C ILE A 97 -13.23 -13.19 -3.76
N LEU A 98 -13.71 -12.96 -4.98
CA LEU A 98 -15.05 -13.38 -5.37
C LEU A 98 -15.23 -14.90 -5.33
N GLN A 99 -14.24 -15.66 -5.81
CA GLN A 99 -14.26 -17.13 -5.74
C GLN A 99 -14.32 -17.63 -4.30
N SER A 100 -13.49 -17.06 -3.41
CA SER A 100 -13.49 -17.42 -1.99
C SER A 100 -14.84 -17.13 -1.34
N GLU A 101 -15.47 -15.98 -1.64
CA GLU A 101 -16.77 -15.63 -1.08
C GLU A 101 -17.90 -16.53 -1.59
N LEU A 102 -17.86 -16.93 -2.87
CA LEU A 102 -18.84 -17.87 -3.45
C LEU A 102 -18.71 -19.27 -2.86
N GLU A 103 -17.48 -19.74 -2.65
CA GLU A 103 -17.18 -21.02 -2.00
C GLU A 103 -17.65 -21.02 -0.54
N LEU A 104 -17.32 -19.97 0.22
CA LEU A 104 -17.77 -19.80 1.61
C LEU A 104 -19.29 -19.73 1.73
N ALA A 105 -19.96 -19.13 0.76
CA ALA A 105 -21.40 -19.02 0.74
C ALA A 105 -22.11 -20.27 0.17
N ASP A 106 -21.37 -21.34 -0.17
CA ASP A 106 -21.86 -22.55 -0.85
C ASP A 106 -22.85 -22.19 -1.97
N SER A 107 -22.46 -21.21 -2.79
CA SER A 107 -23.31 -20.63 -3.80
C SER A 107 -23.13 -21.37 -5.13
N ARG A 108 -24.23 -21.64 -5.83
CA ARG A 108 -24.21 -22.21 -7.20
C ARG A 108 -23.93 -21.17 -8.28
N LEU A 109 -23.77 -19.89 -7.90
CA LEU A 109 -23.51 -18.80 -8.83
C LEU A 109 -22.10 -18.95 -9.41
N THR A 110 -22.00 -18.91 -10.74
CA THR A 110 -20.70 -19.04 -11.41
C THR A 110 -20.02 -17.68 -11.56
N LEU A 111 -18.69 -17.69 -11.70
CA LEU A 111 -17.91 -16.47 -11.93
C LEU A 111 -18.37 -15.72 -13.19
N ALA A 112 -18.83 -16.47 -14.21
CA ALA A 112 -19.33 -15.93 -15.47
C ALA A 112 -20.64 -15.15 -15.30
N ASP A 113 -21.47 -15.50 -14.31
CA ASP A 113 -22.75 -14.82 -14.03
C ASP A 113 -22.56 -13.53 -13.18
N ASN A 114 -21.36 -13.32 -12.66
CA ASN A 114 -21.04 -12.26 -11.70
C ASN A 114 -19.92 -11.33 -12.20
N THR A 115 -19.84 -11.13 -13.52
CA THR A 115 -18.91 -10.18 -14.15
C THR A 115 -19.09 -8.76 -13.65
N ASP A 116 -20.33 -8.34 -13.37
CA ASP A 116 -20.63 -7.01 -12.82
C ASP A 116 -20.04 -6.85 -11.41
N MET A 117 -20.10 -7.91 -10.60
CA MET A 117 -19.53 -7.92 -9.25
C MET A 117 -18.01 -7.94 -9.26
N LEU A 118 -17.41 -8.56 -10.28
CA LEU A 118 -15.97 -8.47 -10.52
C LEU A 118 -15.56 -7.05 -10.92
N ALA A 119 -16.36 -6.34 -11.70
CA ALA A 119 -16.11 -4.94 -12.05
C ALA A 119 -16.19 -4.04 -10.81
N ASP A 120 -17.20 -4.25 -9.96
CA ASP A 120 -17.33 -3.56 -8.67
C ASP A 120 -16.14 -3.85 -7.74
N LEU A 121 -15.75 -5.13 -7.59
CA LEU A 121 -14.58 -5.52 -6.79
C LEU A 121 -13.29 -4.93 -7.35
N TYR A 122 -13.15 -4.94 -8.68
CA TYR A 122 -12.03 -4.29 -9.34
C TYR A 122 -12.01 -2.82 -8.95
N GLU A 123 -13.12 -2.08 -9.08
CA GLU A 123 -13.19 -0.66 -8.68
C GLU A 123 -12.82 -0.41 -7.22
N ILE A 124 -13.33 -1.25 -6.30
CA ILE A 124 -13.07 -1.19 -4.85
C ILE A 124 -11.59 -1.46 -4.52
N LEU A 125 -10.96 -2.37 -5.27
CA LEU A 125 -9.53 -2.63 -5.18
C LEU A 125 -8.79 -1.43 -5.76
N GLY A 126 -7.96 -0.77 -4.98
CA GLY A 126 -7.05 0.27 -5.46
C GLY A 126 -5.96 -0.28 -6.38
N PRO A 127 -5.13 0.61 -6.96
CA PRO A 127 -4.03 0.24 -7.85
C PRO A 127 -3.13 -0.85 -7.24
N GLY A 128 -2.82 -1.89 -8.01
CA GLY A 128 -2.02 -3.03 -7.55
C GLY A 128 -2.74 -4.05 -6.68
N GLY A 129 -4.02 -3.86 -6.34
CA GLY A 129 -4.84 -4.86 -5.63
C GLY A 129 -4.56 -5.02 -4.13
N HIS A 130 -3.79 -4.11 -3.52
CA HIS A 130 -3.43 -4.16 -2.08
C HIS A 130 -4.18 -3.13 -1.24
N ASN A 131 -4.61 -2.04 -1.86
CA ASN A 131 -5.40 -1.03 -1.16
C ASN A 131 -6.87 -1.38 -1.34
N VAL A 132 -7.61 -1.57 -0.25
CA VAL A 132 -9.03 -1.91 -0.29
C VAL A 132 -9.78 -0.84 0.49
N ASP A 133 -10.77 -0.22 -0.13
CA ASP A 133 -11.74 0.56 0.62
C ASP A 133 -12.61 -0.40 1.43
N THR A 134 -12.31 -0.53 2.73
CA THR A 134 -12.99 -1.44 3.64
C THR A 134 -14.49 -1.13 3.76
N ARG A 135 -14.90 0.13 3.63
CA ARG A 135 -16.31 0.52 3.68
C ARG A 135 -17.04 0.08 2.40
N ALA A 136 -16.40 0.24 1.26
CA ALA A 136 -16.95 -0.21 -0.01
C ALA A 136 -17.01 -1.75 -0.07
N MET A 137 -15.99 -2.45 0.45
CA MET A 137 -15.97 -3.92 0.54
C MET A 137 -17.10 -4.48 1.42
N VAL A 138 -17.38 -3.87 2.58
CA VAL A 138 -18.50 -4.29 3.43
C VAL A 138 -19.84 -4.10 2.71
N THR A 139 -20.00 -2.98 1.99
CA THR A 139 -21.21 -2.72 1.20
C THR A 139 -21.37 -3.73 0.07
N PHE A 140 -20.27 -4.08 -0.60
CA PHE A 140 -20.23 -5.12 -1.62
C PHE A 140 -20.64 -6.49 -1.03
N ASN A 141 -20.08 -6.89 0.11
CA ASN A 141 -20.40 -8.16 0.77
C ASN A 141 -21.88 -8.26 1.15
N HIS A 142 -22.51 -7.17 1.61
CA HIS A 142 -23.96 -7.15 1.84
C HIS A 142 -24.76 -7.40 0.57
N ARG A 143 -24.40 -6.75 -0.55
CA ARG A 143 -25.05 -6.96 -1.85
C ARG A 143 -24.85 -8.39 -2.37
N LEU A 144 -23.64 -8.94 -2.19
CA LEU A 144 -23.34 -10.33 -2.55
C LEU A 144 -24.20 -11.30 -1.75
N ALA A 145 -24.29 -11.11 -0.43
CA ALA A 145 -25.13 -11.94 0.43
C ALA A 145 -26.61 -11.87 0.05
N ASP A 146 -27.14 -10.68 -0.25
CA ASP A 146 -28.53 -10.52 -0.68
C ASP A 146 -28.80 -11.20 -2.02
N ARG A 147 -27.87 -11.10 -2.98
CA ARG A 147 -27.99 -11.77 -4.28
C ARG A 147 -27.96 -13.30 -4.16
N ILE A 148 -27.08 -13.84 -3.32
CA ILE A 148 -27.00 -15.29 -3.05
C ILE A 148 -28.27 -15.80 -2.38
N ARG A 149 -28.86 -15.01 -1.47
CA ARG A 149 -30.15 -15.34 -0.85
C ARG A 149 -31.28 -15.36 -1.87
N GLN A 150 -31.32 -14.37 -2.76
CA GLN A 150 -32.31 -14.30 -3.85
C GLN A 150 -32.17 -15.49 -4.80
N SER A 151 -30.95 -15.85 -5.22
CA SER A 151 -30.73 -16.99 -6.12
C SER A 151 -31.17 -18.32 -5.49
N ARG A 152 -30.96 -18.51 -4.18
CA ARG A 152 -31.48 -19.69 -3.46
C ARG A 152 -33.01 -19.73 -3.47
N GLN A 153 -33.68 -18.59 -3.31
CA GLN A 153 -35.14 -18.51 -3.30
C GLN A 153 -35.77 -18.74 -4.68
N THR A 154 -35.08 -18.38 -5.77
CA THR A 154 -35.58 -18.61 -7.14
C THR A 154 -35.50 -20.08 -7.58
N THR A 155 -34.72 -20.90 -6.87
CA THR A 155 -34.49 -22.32 -7.23
C THR A 155 -35.28 -23.30 -6.35
N ALA A 156 -36.16 -22.82 -5.47
CA ALA A 156 -37.06 -23.60 -4.63
C ALA A 156 -38.51 -23.50 -5.15
#